data_AF-A0A1Z9JIF6-F1
#
_entry.id   AF-A0A1Z9JIF6-F1
#
_cell.length_a   1.000
_cell.length_b   1.000
_cell.length_c   1.000
_cell.angle_alpha   90.00
_cell.angle_beta   90.00
_cell.angle_gamma   90.00
#
_symmetry.space_group_name_H-M   'P 1'
#
loop_
_entity.id
_entity.type
_entity.pdbx_description
1 polymer ?
#
loop_
_entity_poly.entity_id
_entity_poly.type
_entity_poly.pdbx_seq_one_letter_code
_entity_poly.pdbx_strand_id
1 'polypeptide(L)'
;MSSQSKTTYDIPVVDLAPFFNGAPGAAEKTAERLRWIQEEVGFYYITNHGVPSALIKAAHDQVKAFHSQPLKDKLAIKVDERSTGYVPFKSTVYVTSEVAENTRKDLNENIRIVRERPADHPGIRADRRFTGPNKWPASEKLADFKPVMLEYFQAMEDLGYAMLPLYALALGLPSDYLNDLFTDPCWITRNVHYPPSTAEENQFGIAPHTDHGFITLLPINEVPALEVQAMDRSWIPARYIENAIIVNSGDFMAKWTNGRFRATPHRVLPPSKDRYISALFYNPNWDVSSAPLPGCSRPDHPRPHQTTIMLDHLCAYVDSNYAQSAGGMQDDQSFS
;
A
#
# COMPACT_ATOMS: atom_id res chain seq x y z
N MET A 1 -5.98 -6.19 -43.83
CA MET A 1 -6.38 -5.73 -42.47
C MET A 1 -6.13 -6.88 -41.52
N SER A 2 -4.94 -6.94 -40.93
CA SER A 2 -4.60 -7.98 -39.96
C SER A 2 -5.17 -7.57 -38.61
N SER A 3 -6.07 -8.37 -38.04
CA SER A 3 -6.54 -8.18 -36.67
C SER A 3 -5.35 -8.38 -35.73
N GLN A 4 -4.79 -7.28 -35.23
CA GLN A 4 -3.89 -7.34 -34.09
C GLN A 4 -4.69 -7.96 -32.93
N SER A 5 -4.34 -9.20 -32.59
CA SER A 5 -4.70 -9.82 -31.33
C SER A 5 -4.29 -8.85 -30.22
N LYS A 6 -5.26 -8.17 -29.60
CA LYS A 6 -5.01 -7.43 -28.36
C LYS A 6 -4.53 -8.45 -27.34
N THR A 7 -3.25 -8.39 -27.00
CA THR A 7 -2.72 -9.15 -25.86
C THR A 7 -3.54 -8.73 -24.64
N THR A 8 -4.37 -9.62 -24.12
CA THR A 8 -5.10 -9.39 -22.87
C THR A 8 -4.11 -9.58 -21.73
N TYR A 9 -3.59 -8.48 -21.19
CA TYR A 9 -2.86 -8.51 -19.93
C TYR A 9 -3.88 -8.78 -18.81
N ASP A 10 -3.66 -9.85 -18.04
CA ASP A 10 -4.43 -10.17 -16.84
C ASP A 10 -3.51 -10.09 -15.62
N ILE A 11 -4.08 -9.71 -14.47
CA ILE A 11 -3.34 -9.67 -13.21
C ILE A 11 -3.28 -11.10 -12.65
N PRO A 12 -2.08 -11.70 -12.51
CA PRO A 12 -1.93 -13.09 -12.10
C PRO A 12 -2.54 -13.39 -10.73
N VAL A 13 -3.00 -14.63 -10.54
CA VAL A 13 -3.42 -15.15 -9.24
C VAL A 13 -2.38 -16.14 -8.71
N VAL A 14 -2.07 -16.04 -7.43
CA VAL A 14 -1.17 -16.94 -6.68
C VAL A 14 -1.97 -17.59 -5.56
N ASP A 15 -2.01 -18.91 -5.55
CA ASP A 15 -2.59 -19.70 -4.45
C ASP A 15 -1.52 -19.98 -3.39
N LEU A 16 -1.72 -19.49 -2.17
CA LEU A 16 -0.78 -19.68 -1.06
C LEU A 16 -1.00 -20.98 -0.28
N ALA A 17 -2.10 -21.72 -0.52
CA ALA A 17 -2.41 -22.94 0.22
C ALA A 17 -1.29 -23.99 0.17
N PRO A 18 -0.67 -24.31 -0.99
CA PRO A 18 0.40 -25.30 -1.03
C PRO A 18 1.61 -24.90 -0.17
N PHE A 19 1.94 -23.61 -0.15
CA PHE A 19 3.05 -23.09 0.65
C PHE A 19 2.74 -23.16 2.15
N PHE A 20 1.56 -22.67 2.57
CA PHE A 20 1.17 -22.70 3.99
C PHE A 20 0.93 -24.11 4.54
N ASN A 21 0.56 -25.07 3.69
CA ASN A 21 0.42 -26.46 4.07
C ASN A 21 1.75 -27.24 4.04
N GLY A 22 2.88 -26.59 3.75
CA GLY A 22 4.20 -27.22 3.74
C GLY A 22 4.38 -28.26 2.64
N ALA A 23 3.68 -28.12 1.51
CA ALA A 23 3.80 -29.08 0.42
C ALA A 23 5.25 -29.08 -0.14
N PRO A 24 5.85 -30.24 -0.41
CA PRO A 24 7.23 -30.32 -0.89
C PRO A 24 7.48 -29.48 -2.14
N GLY A 25 8.46 -28.56 -2.08
CA GLY A 25 8.84 -27.68 -3.18
C GLY A 25 7.86 -26.53 -3.47
N ALA A 26 6.85 -26.31 -2.63
CA ALA A 26 5.85 -25.26 -2.85
C ALA A 26 6.42 -23.85 -2.68
N ALA A 27 7.35 -23.65 -1.73
CA ALA A 27 7.97 -22.36 -1.51
C ALA A 27 8.75 -21.89 -2.76
N GLU A 28 9.56 -22.77 -3.34
CA GLU A 28 10.39 -22.49 -4.51
C GLU A 28 9.53 -22.22 -5.75
N LYS A 29 8.49 -23.03 -5.99
CA LYS A 29 7.56 -22.84 -7.12
C LYS A 29 6.80 -21.52 -7.01
N THR A 30 6.29 -21.20 -5.82
CA THR A 30 5.60 -19.93 -5.57
C THR A 30 6.57 -18.76 -5.72
N ALA A 31 7.78 -18.87 -5.21
CA ALA A 31 8.82 -17.84 -5.36
C ALA A 31 9.26 -17.63 -6.82
N GLU A 32 9.38 -18.69 -7.63
CA GLU A 32 9.64 -18.60 -9.06
C GLU A 32 8.49 -17.87 -9.78
N ARG A 33 7.24 -18.21 -9.44
CA ARG A 33 6.06 -17.53 -9.97
C ARG A 33 6.07 -16.04 -9.59
N LEU A 34 6.37 -15.73 -8.33
CA LEU A 34 6.46 -14.35 -7.86
C LEU A 34 7.60 -13.58 -8.53
N ARG A 35 8.76 -14.20 -8.75
CA ARG A 35 9.87 -13.58 -9.49
C ARG A 35 9.41 -13.08 -10.85
N TRP A 36 8.78 -13.95 -11.64
CA TRP A 36 8.23 -13.57 -12.95
C TRP A 36 7.18 -12.46 -12.84
N ILE A 37 6.26 -12.57 -11.87
CA ILE A 37 5.24 -11.53 -11.64
C ILE A 37 5.92 -10.19 -11.36
N GLN A 38 6.92 -10.14 -10.48
CA GLN A 38 7.56 -8.90 -10.07
C GLN A 38 8.42 -8.26 -11.18
N GLU A 39 8.99 -9.08 -12.06
CA GLU A 39 9.81 -8.63 -13.20
C GLU A 39 8.93 -8.13 -14.37
N GLU A 40 7.76 -8.73 -14.59
CA GLU A 40 6.94 -8.46 -15.79
C GLU A 40 5.64 -7.69 -15.54
N VAL A 41 5.07 -7.78 -14.34
CA VAL A 41 3.72 -7.26 -14.02
C VAL A 41 3.72 -6.32 -12.83
N GLY A 42 4.37 -6.69 -11.72
CA GLY A 42 4.43 -5.97 -10.44
C GLY A 42 3.14 -5.92 -9.63
N PHE A 43 2.06 -6.58 -10.09
CA PHE A 43 0.79 -6.78 -9.38
C PHE A 43 0.33 -8.23 -9.49
N TYR A 44 -0.32 -8.73 -8.45
CA TYR A 44 -0.94 -10.05 -8.43
C TYR A 44 -2.00 -10.17 -7.33
N TYR A 45 -2.89 -11.13 -7.46
CA TYR A 45 -3.78 -11.55 -6.39
C TYR A 45 -3.16 -12.70 -5.61
N ILE A 46 -3.40 -12.73 -4.31
CA ILE A 46 -3.23 -13.91 -3.47
C ILE A 46 -4.58 -14.45 -3.00
N THR A 47 -4.69 -15.77 -2.98
CA THR A 47 -5.83 -16.51 -2.44
C THR A 47 -5.34 -17.52 -1.40
N ASN A 48 -6.25 -18.02 -0.56
CA ASN A 48 -5.91 -18.89 0.56
C ASN A 48 -4.80 -18.31 1.46
N HIS A 49 -4.85 -16.98 1.66
CA HIS A 49 -3.82 -16.21 2.38
C HIS A 49 -3.96 -16.26 3.92
N GLY A 50 -4.95 -16.99 4.45
CA GLY A 50 -5.10 -17.22 5.89
C GLY A 50 -5.74 -16.10 6.71
N VAL A 51 -5.89 -14.88 6.16
CA VAL A 51 -6.62 -13.79 6.85
C VAL A 51 -8.12 -14.05 6.78
N PRO A 52 -8.85 -14.12 7.90
CA PRO A 52 -10.28 -14.45 7.89
C PRO A 52 -11.12 -13.42 7.13
N SER A 53 -11.96 -13.88 6.20
CA SER A 53 -12.88 -13.00 5.44
C SER A 53 -13.83 -12.21 6.34
N ALA A 54 -14.26 -12.81 7.45
CA ALA A 54 -15.11 -12.15 8.44
C ALA A 54 -14.39 -10.95 9.10
N LEU A 55 -13.08 -11.06 9.34
CA LEU A 55 -12.28 -9.99 9.92
C LEU A 55 -12.03 -8.86 8.91
N ILE A 56 -11.74 -9.19 7.64
CA ILE A 56 -11.66 -8.20 6.54
C ILE A 56 -12.98 -7.44 6.44
N LYS A 57 -14.11 -8.15 6.45
CA LYS A 57 -15.43 -7.53 6.40
C LYS A 57 -15.68 -6.63 7.61
N ALA A 58 -15.39 -7.10 8.82
CA ALA A 58 -15.56 -6.32 10.05
C ALA A 58 -14.72 -5.03 10.01
N ALA A 59 -13.46 -5.10 9.57
CA ALA A 59 -12.61 -3.92 9.40
C ALA A 59 -13.19 -2.94 8.37
N HIS A 60 -13.64 -3.40 7.21
CA HIS A 60 -14.28 -2.54 6.20
C HIS A 60 -15.57 -1.88 6.72
N ASP A 61 -16.37 -2.60 7.52
CA ASP A 61 -17.55 -2.05 8.17
C ASP A 61 -17.18 -0.93 9.16
N GLN A 62 -16.07 -1.08 9.90
CA GLN A 62 -15.55 -0.02 10.79
C GLN A 62 -15.03 1.19 10.00
N VAL A 63 -14.32 0.98 8.90
CA VAL A 63 -13.89 2.08 8.00
C VAL A 63 -15.09 2.85 7.46
N LYS A 64 -16.14 2.14 7.04
CA LYS A 64 -17.41 2.75 6.61
C LYS A 64 -18.08 3.53 7.75
N ALA A 65 -18.15 2.95 8.95
CA ALA A 65 -18.76 3.58 10.11
C ALA A 65 -18.04 4.88 10.50
N PHE A 66 -16.70 4.88 10.45
CA PHE A 66 -15.89 6.08 10.68
C PHE A 66 -16.17 7.16 9.63
N HIS A 67 -16.13 6.82 8.34
CA HIS A 67 -16.32 7.81 7.27
C HIS A 67 -17.75 8.36 7.19
N SER A 68 -18.72 7.62 7.75
CA SER A 68 -20.12 8.06 7.91
C SER A 68 -20.34 9.05 9.07
N GLN A 69 -19.34 9.29 9.92
CA GLN A 69 -19.46 10.29 10.99
C GLN A 69 -19.46 11.72 10.44
N PRO A 70 -20.08 12.68 11.16
CA PRO A 70 -19.97 14.11 10.83
C PRO A 70 -18.52 14.56 10.65
N LEU A 71 -18.29 15.48 9.70
CA LEU A 71 -16.94 15.99 9.39
C LEU A 71 -16.22 16.51 10.64
N LYS A 72 -16.92 17.19 11.55
CA LYS A 72 -16.40 17.68 12.83
C LYS A 72 -15.72 16.56 13.63
N ASP A 73 -16.34 15.39 13.70
CA ASP A 73 -15.85 14.27 14.50
C ASP A 73 -14.64 13.61 13.83
N LYS A 74 -14.63 13.53 12.50
CA LYS A 74 -13.46 13.06 11.73
C LYS A 74 -12.27 14.02 11.86
N LEU A 75 -12.53 15.34 11.82
CA LEU A 75 -11.51 16.39 12.00
C LEU A 75 -10.93 16.44 13.43
N ALA A 76 -11.61 15.90 14.44
CA ALA A 76 -11.07 15.81 15.80
C ALA A 76 -9.79 14.96 15.89
N ILE A 77 -9.55 14.08 14.90
CA ILE A 77 -8.32 13.30 14.76
C ILE A 77 -7.60 13.60 13.44
N LYS A 78 -7.70 14.84 12.94
CA LYS A 78 -7.04 15.30 11.70
C LYS A 78 -5.56 14.91 11.68
N VAL A 79 -5.05 14.59 10.48
CA VAL A 79 -3.65 14.27 10.25
C VAL A 79 -2.73 15.36 10.79
N ASP A 80 -1.61 14.97 11.40
CA ASP A 80 -0.60 15.86 12.00
C ASP A 80 0.79 15.61 11.39
N GLU A 81 1.83 16.23 11.97
CA GLU A 81 3.22 16.14 11.52
C GLU A 81 3.76 14.69 11.58
N ARG A 82 3.19 13.84 12.45
CA ARG A 82 3.51 12.40 12.50
C ARG A 82 2.89 11.61 11.35
N SER A 83 2.07 12.27 10.52
CA SER A 83 1.39 11.71 9.34
C SER A 83 0.39 10.60 9.70
N THR A 84 -0.22 10.70 10.88
CA THR A 84 -1.26 9.80 11.38
C THR A 84 -2.56 10.55 11.58
N GLY A 85 -3.71 9.92 11.35
CA GLY A 85 -5.04 10.54 11.50
C GLY A 85 -5.77 10.80 10.20
N TYR A 86 -6.84 11.59 10.27
CA TYR A 86 -7.79 11.83 9.19
C TYR A 86 -7.30 12.88 8.18
N VAL A 87 -7.30 12.49 6.91
CA VAL A 87 -7.03 13.31 5.73
C VAL A 87 -8.37 13.62 5.06
N PRO A 88 -8.80 14.90 5.05
CA PRO A 88 -10.12 15.26 4.52
C PRO A 88 -10.27 15.05 3.01
N PHE A 89 -11.52 15.01 2.55
CA PHE A 89 -11.87 14.89 1.14
C PHE A 89 -11.20 15.98 0.29
N LYS A 90 -10.68 15.62 -0.90
CA LYS A 90 -10.02 16.57 -1.82
C LYS A 90 -8.84 17.33 -1.19
N SER A 91 -8.04 16.67 -0.36
CA SER A 91 -6.89 17.28 0.32
C SER A 91 -5.53 16.92 -0.27
N THR A 92 -5.45 16.27 -1.42
CA THR A 92 -4.18 15.76 -1.95
C THR A 92 -4.11 15.91 -3.45
N VAL A 93 -2.94 16.34 -3.93
CA VAL A 93 -2.53 16.28 -5.33
C VAL A 93 -1.24 15.45 -5.34
N TYR A 94 -1.31 14.25 -5.90
CA TYR A 94 -0.14 13.38 -6.05
C TYR A 94 0.80 13.91 -7.13
N VAL A 95 1.94 14.47 -6.74
CA VAL A 95 2.92 15.10 -7.67
C VAL A 95 4.17 14.27 -7.90
N THR A 96 4.34 13.16 -7.15
CA THR A 96 5.50 12.26 -7.30
C THR A 96 5.40 11.29 -8.47
N SER A 97 4.29 11.31 -9.21
CA SER A 97 4.08 10.42 -10.34
C SER A 97 4.91 10.82 -11.55
N GLU A 98 5.76 9.91 -12.02
CA GLU A 98 6.42 10.04 -13.34
C GLU A 98 5.50 9.66 -14.51
N VAL A 99 4.29 9.19 -14.21
CA VAL A 99 3.37 8.56 -15.18
C VAL A 99 2.31 9.54 -15.67
N ALA A 100 1.89 10.46 -14.80
CA ALA A 100 0.93 11.50 -15.14
C ALA A 100 1.19 12.76 -14.32
N GLU A 101 1.11 13.91 -14.96
CA GLU A 101 1.05 15.19 -14.27
C GLU A 101 -0.35 15.37 -13.67
N ASN A 102 -0.47 15.18 -12.36
CA ASN A 102 -1.72 15.42 -11.65
C ASN A 102 -1.87 16.90 -11.31
N THR A 103 -2.95 17.50 -11.80
CA THR A 103 -3.28 18.91 -11.55
C THR A 103 -4.54 19.07 -10.70
N ARG A 104 -5.17 17.95 -10.30
CA ARG A 104 -6.46 17.94 -9.62
C ARG A 104 -6.36 17.26 -8.27
N LYS A 105 -7.17 17.75 -7.32
CA LYS A 105 -7.33 17.12 -6.02
C LYS A 105 -8.04 15.78 -6.17
N ASP A 106 -7.46 14.76 -5.55
CA ASP A 106 -8.01 13.40 -5.55
C ASP A 106 -9.37 13.32 -4.83
N LEU A 107 -10.28 12.54 -5.40
CA LEU A 107 -11.64 12.33 -4.92
C LEU A 107 -11.71 11.24 -3.85
N ASN A 108 -10.93 11.41 -2.78
CA ASN A 108 -10.96 10.52 -1.61
C ASN A 108 -10.75 11.28 -0.30
N GLU A 109 -11.21 10.66 0.78
CA GLU A 109 -10.83 10.96 2.16
C GLU A 109 -10.27 9.68 2.82
N ASN A 110 -9.39 9.80 3.80
CA ASN A 110 -8.81 8.62 4.45
C ASN A 110 -8.43 8.84 5.91
N ILE A 111 -8.35 7.77 6.69
CA ILE A 111 -7.67 7.76 7.99
C ILE A 111 -6.40 6.93 7.89
N ARG A 112 -5.27 7.52 8.26
CA ARG A 112 -3.96 6.86 8.32
C ARG A 112 -3.72 6.31 9.70
N ILE A 113 -3.47 5.01 9.77
CA ILE A 113 -3.12 4.29 10.99
C ILE A 113 -1.78 3.62 10.76
N VAL A 114 -0.88 3.71 11.73
CA VAL A 114 0.43 3.07 11.73
C VAL A 114 0.49 1.97 12.77
N ARG A 115 1.57 1.19 12.78
CA ARG A 115 1.79 0.16 13.80
C ARG A 115 1.63 0.73 15.22
N GLU A 116 0.64 0.22 15.95
CA GLU A 116 0.42 0.59 17.36
C GLU A 116 1.59 0.07 18.18
N ARG A 117 2.16 0.93 19.03
CA ARG A 117 3.36 0.62 19.81
C ARG A 117 3.13 0.94 21.29
N PRO A 118 3.76 0.20 22.21
CA PRO A 118 3.66 0.49 23.63
C PRO A 118 4.29 1.84 23.94
N ALA A 119 3.82 2.51 24.99
CA ALA A 119 4.18 3.90 25.30
C ALA A 119 5.70 4.14 25.56
N ASP A 120 6.44 3.11 25.94
CA ASP A 120 7.88 3.14 26.20
C ASP A 120 8.75 2.86 24.97
N HIS A 121 8.11 2.59 23.82
CA HIS A 121 8.79 2.28 22.57
C HIS A 121 9.82 3.38 22.20
N PRO A 122 11.08 3.04 21.85
CA PRO A 122 12.13 4.03 21.57
C PRO A 122 11.76 5.06 20.50
N GLY A 123 11.00 4.65 19.47
CA GLY A 123 10.50 5.55 18.42
C GLY A 123 9.57 6.65 18.94
N ILE A 124 8.82 6.41 20.03
CA ILE A 124 7.94 7.43 20.65
C ILE A 124 8.80 8.47 21.37
N ARG A 125 9.79 8.02 22.15
CA ARG A 125 10.72 8.91 22.86
C ARG A 125 11.55 9.77 21.90
N ALA A 126 11.81 9.25 20.71
CA ALA A 126 12.52 9.96 19.65
C ALA A 126 11.61 10.84 18.77
N ASP A 127 10.31 10.96 19.08
CA ASP A 127 9.30 11.66 18.27
C ASP A 127 9.34 11.26 16.78
N ARG A 128 9.57 9.97 16.52
CA ARG A 128 9.74 9.46 15.16
C ARG A 128 8.39 9.48 14.42
N ARG A 129 8.35 10.09 13.23
CA ARG A 129 7.20 10.02 12.32
C ARG A 129 6.79 8.57 12.06
N PHE A 130 5.51 8.37 11.73
CA PHE A 130 4.96 7.04 11.44
C PHE A 130 5.07 6.04 12.61
N THR A 131 5.13 6.54 13.84
CA THR A 131 5.18 5.73 15.06
C THR A 131 3.92 5.97 15.87
N GLY A 132 3.21 4.89 16.23
CA GLY A 132 2.11 4.97 17.19
C GLY A 132 2.57 5.53 18.54
N PRO A 133 1.67 5.88 19.47
CA PRO A 133 0.25 5.55 19.46
C PRO A 133 -0.55 6.33 18.41
N ASN A 134 -1.57 5.68 17.85
CA ASN A 134 -2.48 6.32 16.92
C ASN A 134 -3.53 7.19 17.62
N LYS A 135 -4.09 8.14 16.86
CA LYS A 135 -5.31 8.86 17.25
C LYS A 135 -6.53 8.01 16.90
N TRP A 136 -7.29 7.63 17.93
CA TRP A 136 -8.49 6.81 17.79
C TRP A 136 -9.75 7.68 17.95
N PRO A 137 -10.83 7.40 17.21
CA PRO A 137 -12.10 8.11 17.40
C PRO A 137 -12.64 7.85 18.82
N ALA A 138 -13.04 8.90 19.53
CA ALA A 138 -13.54 8.83 20.90
C ALA A 138 -15.06 8.59 21.01
N SER A 139 -15.77 8.55 19.88
CA SER A 139 -17.23 8.40 19.85
C SER A 139 -17.66 7.00 20.30
N GLU A 140 -18.66 6.90 21.18
CA GLU A 140 -19.26 5.62 21.59
C GLU A 140 -19.81 4.83 20.39
N LYS A 141 -20.22 5.52 19.32
CA LYS A 141 -20.66 4.89 18.06
C LYS A 141 -19.55 4.13 17.32
N LEU A 142 -18.30 4.34 17.73
CA LEU A 142 -17.09 3.75 17.16
C LEU A 142 -16.29 2.99 18.23
N ALA A 143 -16.94 2.52 19.30
CA ALA A 143 -16.29 1.75 20.37
C ALA A 143 -15.51 0.54 19.83
N ASP A 144 -16.03 -0.13 18.80
CA ASP A 144 -15.41 -1.29 18.18
C ASP A 144 -14.31 -0.95 17.16
N PHE A 145 -14.17 0.32 16.76
CA PHE A 145 -13.25 0.73 15.70
C PHE A 145 -11.80 0.37 16.06
N LYS A 146 -11.34 0.78 17.25
CA LYS A 146 -9.96 0.47 17.69
C LYS A 146 -9.70 -1.04 17.78
N PRO A 147 -10.44 -1.84 18.58
CA PRO A 147 -10.12 -3.25 18.76
C PRO A 147 -10.19 -4.04 17.45
N VAL A 148 -11.21 -3.83 16.62
CA VAL A 148 -11.35 -4.55 15.34
C VAL A 148 -10.25 -4.19 14.35
N MET A 149 -9.92 -2.89 14.22
CA MET A 149 -8.86 -2.47 13.30
C MET A 149 -7.49 -3.00 13.74
N LEU A 150 -7.21 -3.04 15.05
CA LEU A 150 -5.96 -3.62 15.57
C LEU A 150 -5.85 -5.12 15.31
N GLU A 151 -6.94 -5.88 15.53
CA GLU A 151 -6.98 -7.32 15.21
C GLU A 151 -6.76 -7.57 13.72
N TYR A 152 -7.43 -6.78 12.86
CA TYR A 152 -7.25 -6.85 11.41
C TYR A 152 -5.81 -6.52 10.99
N PHE A 153 -5.22 -5.45 11.50
CA PHE A 153 -3.84 -5.09 11.14
C PHE A 153 -2.82 -6.10 11.64
N GLN A 154 -3.05 -6.76 12.79
CA GLN A 154 -2.20 -7.86 13.23
C GLN A 154 -2.25 -9.02 12.24
N ALA A 155 -3.43 -9.44 11.78
CA ALA A 155 -3.56 -10.51 10.80
C ALA A 155 -2.88 -10.17 9.45
N MET A 156 -2.93 -8.90 9.04
CA MET A 156 -2.25 -8.41 7.84
C MET A 156 -0.71 -8.32 8.02
N GLU A 157 -0.24 -7.95 9.23
CA GLU A 157 1.18 -8.00 9.60
C GLU A 157 1.71 -9.44 9.58
N ASP A 158 0.96 -10.40 10.15
CA ASP A 158 1.30 -11.82 10.15
C ASP A 158 1.41 -12.37 8.73
N LEU A 159 0.49 -11.96 7.84
CA LEU A 159 0.59 -12.26 6.41
C LEU A 159 1.84 -11.64 5.77
N GLY A 160 2.17 -10.39 6.10
CA GLY A 160 3.40 -9.73 5.66
C GLY A 160 4.65 -10.55 6.01
N TYR A 161 4.76 -11.00 7.27
CA TYR A 161 5.84 -11.89 7.71
C TYR A 161 5.86 -13.21 6.94
N ALA A 162 4.70 -13.85 6.79
CA ALA A 162 4.57 -15.13 6.11
C ALA A 162 4.99 -15.06 4.63
N MET A 163 4.94 -13.89 4.00
CA MET A 163 5.37 -13.68 2.62
C MET A 163 6.87 -13.40 2.46
N LEU A 164 7.59 -12.98 3.52
CA LEU A 164 9.03 -12.65 3.44
C LEU A 164 9.87 -13.79 2.81
N PRO A 165 9.69 -15.07 3.18
CA PRO A 165 10.47 -16.16 2.59
C PRO A 165 10.30 -16.29 1.09
N LEU A 166 9.08 -16.07 0.59
CA LEU A 166 8.77 -16.16 -0.83
C LEU A 166 9.49 -15.06 -1.63
N TYR A 167 9.54 -13.84 -1.09
CA TYR A 167 10.28 -12.73 -1.69
C TYR A 167 11.79 -12.94 -1.65
N ALA A 168 12.34 -13.46 -0.55
CA ALA A 168 13.76 -13.77 -0.46
C ALA A 168 14.17 -14.83 -1.51
N LEU A 169 13.40 -15.92 -1.62
CA LEU A 169 13.60 -16.95 -2.63
C LEU A 169 13.40 -16.41 -4.06
N ALA A 170 12.44 -15.52 -4.30
CA ALA A 170 12.22 -14.86 -5.60
C ALA A 170 13.40 -13.96 -6.00
N LEU A 171 14.20 -13.51 -5.04
CA LEU A 171 15.44 -12.78 -5.28
C LEU A 171 16.64 -13.71 -5.50
N GLY A 172 16.53 -14.99 -5.12
CA GLY A 172 17.62 -15.97 -5.12
C GLY A 172 18.45 -15.92 -3.83
N LEU A 173 17.86 -15.44 -2.74
CA LEU A 173 18.46 -15.35 -1.41
C LEU A 173 17.97 -16.50 -0.52
N PRO A 174 18.66 -16.80 0.60
CA PRO A 174 18.13 -17.68 1.63
C PRO A 174 16.74 -17.25 2.09
N SER A 175 15.86 -18.20 2.40
CA SER A 175 14.45 -17.94 2.75
C SER A 175 14.27 -17.08 4.00
N ASP A 176 15.27 -17.02 4.87
CA ASP A 176 15.28 -16.24 6.12
C ASP A 176 16.02 -14.90 5.98
N TYR A 177 16.58 -14.59 4.81
CA TYR A 177 17.43 -13.42 4.60
C TYR A 177 16.77 -12.09 5.02
N LEU A 178 15.46 -11.94 4.81
CA LEU A 178 14.73 -10.72 5.11
C LEU A 178 14.35 -10.59 6.59
N ASN A 179 14.42 -11.64 7.40
CA ASN A 179 13.85 -11.66 8.76
C ASN A 179 14.40 -10.53 9.66
N ASP A 180 15.72 -10.34 9.64
CA ASP A 180 16.40 -9.33 10.45
C ASP A 180 16.08 -7.89 10.02
N LEU A 181 15.62 -7.70 8.77
CA LEU A 181 15.20 -6.40 8.25
C LEU A 181 13.78 -6.02 8.66
N PHE A 182 13.01 -6.96 9.22
CA PHE A 182 11.60 -6.80 9.57
C PHE A 182 11.32 -7.14 11.05
N THR A 183 12.30 -7.07 11.95
CA THR A 183 12.07 -7.36 13.39
C THR A 183 11.12 -6.37 14.07
N ASP A 184 10.98 -5.18 13.50
CA ASP A 184 10.13 -4.10 13.98
C ASP A 184 9.56 -3.30 12.79
N PRO A 185 8.72 -3.93 11.96
CA PRO A 185 8.34 -3.41 10.65
C PRO A 185 7.57 -2.10 10.80
N CYS A 186 7.78 -1.18 9.86
CA CYS A 186 7.07 0.10 9.84
C CYS A 186 5.97 0.12 8.79
N TRP A 187 4.84 -0.53 9.09
CA TRP A 187 3.67 -0.40 8.23
C TRP A 187 2.84 0.83 8.55
N ILE A 188 2.28 1.40 7.48
CA ILE A 188 1.27 2.46 7.50
C ILE A 188 0.08 1.97 6.69
N THR A 189 -1.11 2.48 7.00
CA THR A 189 -2.33 2.15 6.27
C THR A 189 -2.97 3.39 5.67
N ARG A 190 -3.76 3.16 4.62
CA ARG A 190 -4.77 4.11 4.16
C ARG A 190 -6.11 3.42 4.20
N ASN A 191 -6.97 3.91 5.08
CA ASN A 191 -8.35 3.43 5.25
C ASN A 191 -9.28 4.45 4.60
N VAL A 192 -9.65 4.19 3.35
CA VAL A 192 -10.10 5.20 2.40
C VAL A 192 -11.59 5.06 2.14
N HIS A 193 -12.25 6.20 1.98
CA HIS A 193 -13.57 6.31 1.37
C HIS A 193 -13.46 7.09 0.05
N TYR A 194 -13.93 6.47 -1.02
CA TYR A 194 -14.13 7.09 -2.33
C TYR A 194 -15.64 7.24 -2.57
N PRO A 195 -16.21 8.44 -2.46
CA PRO A 195 -17.62 8.67 -2.73
C PRO A 195 -17.91 8.70 -4.24
N PRO A 196 -19.14 8.38 -4.68
CA PRO A 196 -19.59 8.65 -6.03
C PRO A 196 -19.38 10.12 -6.37
N SER A 197 -18.64 10.39 -7.44
CA SER A 197 -18.24 11.75 -7.78
C SER A 197 -18.29 11.97 -9.29
N THR A 198 -18.82 13.11 -9.71
CA THR A 198 -18.60 13.62 -11.07
C THR A 198 -17.20 14.19 -11.12
N ALA A 199 -16.31 13.56 -11.86
CA ALA A 199 -14.93 13.99 -11.99
C ALA A 199 -14.75 14.97 -13.16
N GLU A 200 -13.87 15.94 -12.96
CA GLU A 200 -13.31 16.77 -14.02
C GLU A 200 -12.34 15.97 -14.88
N GLU A 201 -11.92 16.54 -16.01
CA GLU A 201 -10.81 16.00 -16.79
C GLU A 201 -9.54 15.93 -15.92
N ASN A 202 -8.81 14.80 -16.03
CA ASN A 202 -7.61 14.50 -15.24
C ASN A 202 -7.86 14.42 -13.72
N GLN A 203 -9.10 14.17 -13.28
CA GLN A 203 -9.43 13.98 -11.87
C GLN A 203 -9.74 12.51 -11.56
N PHE A 204 -9.15 12.00 -10.49
CA PHE A 204 -9.22 10.59 -10.11
C PHE A 204 -9.73 10.43 -8.68
N GLY A 205 -10.16 9.21 -8.33
CA GLY A 205 -10.25 8.81 -6.93
C GLY A 205 -8.88 8.87 -6.26
N ILE A 206 -7.85 8.36 -6.93
CA ILE A 206 -6.43 8.65 -6.69
C ILE A 206 -5.70 8.64 -8.03
N ALA A 207 -4.89 9.67 -8.29
CA ALA A 207 -4.15 9.80 -9.53
C ALA A 207 -3.15 8.63 -9.75
N PRO A 208 -2.71 8.39 -11.00
CA PRO A 208 -1.63 7.45 -11.29
C PRO A 208 -0.43 7.65 -10.38
N HIS A 209 0.01 6.61 -9.68
CA HIS A 209 1.17 6.66 -8.78
C HIS A 209 1.77 5.26 -8.60
N THR A 210 2.97 5.21 -8.02
CA THR A 210 3.54 4.00 -7.42
C THR A 210 3.47 4.09 -5.90
N ASP A 211 3.41 2.94 -5.24
CA ASP A 211 3.52 2.89 -3.78
C ASP A 211 4.97 3.04 -3.35
N HIS A 212 5.19 3.63 -2.18
CA HIS A 212 6.53 3.94 -1.68
C HIS A 212 7.30 2.72 -1.17
N GLY A 213 6.61 1.67 -0.74
CA GLY A 213 7.11 0.70 0.22
C GLY A 213 7.81 -0.54 -0.31
N PHE A 214 7.88 -1.57 0.53
CA PHE A 214 8.25 -2.92 0.12
C PHE A 214 7.10 -3.61 -0.61
N ILE A 215 5.99 -3.90 0.09
CA ILE A 215 4.77 -4.44 -0.53
C ILE A 215 3.51 -3.75 0.03
N THR A 216 2.47 -3.69 -0.79
CA THR A 216 1.14 -3.26 -0.38
C THR A 216 0.20 -4.46 -0.37
N LEU A 217 -0.57 -4.60 0.71
CA LEU A 217 -1.62 -5.60 0.86
C LEU A 217 -2.97 -4.88 0.83
N LEU A 218 -3.80 -5.18 -0.18
CA LEU A 218 -5.11 -4.57 -0.36
C LEU A 218 -6.17 -5.65 -0.61
N PRO A 219 -7.08 -5.95 0.35
CA PRO A 219 -8.25 -6.75 0.06
C PRO A 219 -9.05 -6.15 -1.11
N ILE A 220 -9.34 -6.96 -2.12
CA ILE A 220 -10.01 -6.45 -3.32
C ILE A 220 -11.46 -6.09 -3.01
N ASN A 221 -11.93 -4.99 -3.60
CA ASN A 221 -13.29 -4.47 -3.37
C ASN A 221 -14.22 -4.85 -4.53
N GLU A 222 -15.47 -5.15 -4.22
CA GLU A 222 -16.51 -5.46 -5.21
C GLU A 222 -16.89 -4.27 -6.10
N VAL A 223 -16.74 -3.04 -5.60
CA VAL A 223 -16.93 -1.81 -6.38
C VAL A 223 -15.67 -1.56 -7.21
N PRO A 224 -15.73 -1.74 -8.55
CA PRO A 224 -14.57 -1.60 -9.41
C PRO A 224 -14.15 -0.13 -9.52
N ALA A 225 -12.84 0.10 -9.49
CA ALA A 225 -12.26 1.43 -9.64
C ALA A 225 -10.74 1.41 -9.83
N LEU A 226 -10.06 0.38 -9.29
CA LEU A 226 -8.61 0.23 -9.38
C LEU A 226 -8.21 -0.22 -10.79
N GLU A 227 -7.21 0.46 -11.35
CA GLU A 227 -6.55 0.08 -12.59
C GLU A 227 -5.04 0.03 -12.41
N VAL A 228 -4.40 -0.95 -13.03
CA VAL A 228 -2.95 -1.21 -13.00
C VAL A 228 -2.37 -0.96 -14.38
N GLN A 229 -1.20 -0.32 -14.47
CA GLN A 229 -0.56 -0.06 -15.75
C GLN A 229 0.28 -1.25 -16.23
N ALA A 230 -0.02 -1.76 -17.43
CA ALA A 230 0.73 -2.80 -18.12
C ALA A 230 2.06 -2.28 -18.68
N MET A 231 2.91 -3.21 -19.16
CA MET A 231 4.19 -2.89 -19.81
C MET A 231 4.06 -1.99 -21.05
N ASP A 232 2.98 -2.16 -21.81
CA ASP A 232 2.67 -1.33 -22.99
C ASP A 232 1.97 -0.01 -22.63
N ARG A 233 1.92 0.34 -21.34
CA ARG A 233 1.27 1.52 -20.76
C ARG A 233 -0.26 1.52 -20.81
N SER A 234 -0.89 0.43 -21.26
CA SER A 234 -2.34 0.27 -21.15
C SER A 234 -2.78 0.10 -19.69
N TRP A 235 -4.02 0.47 -19.38
CA TRP A 235 -4.61 0.33 -18.05
C TRP A 235 -5.45 -0.94 -17.98
N ILE A 236 -5.15 -1.81 -17.02
CA ILE A 236 -5.83 -3.08 -16.76
C ILE A 236 -6.74 -2.90 -15.54
N PRO A 237 -8.06 -3.07 -15.68
CA PRO A 237 -8.97 -3.06 -14.54
C PRO A 237 -8.69 -4.22 -13.60
N ALA A 238 -8.53 -3.94 -12.31
CA ALA A 238 -8.46 -4.98 -11.28
C ALA A 238 -9.85 -5.60 -11.08
N ARG A 239 -10.01 -6.86 -11.49
CA ARG A 239 -11.26 -7.61 -11.29
C ARG A 239 -11.48 -7.99 -9.82
N TYR A 240 -12.74 -8.13 -9.43
CA TYR A 240 -13.07 -8.71 -8.14
C TYR A 240 -12.83 -10.22 -8.15
N ILE A 241 -12.15 -10.71 -7.12
CA ILE A 241 -11.98 -12.13 -6.82
C ILE A 241 -12.35 -12.29 -5.35
N GLU A 242 -13.34 -13.12 -5.08
CA GLU A 242 -13.85 -13.33 -3.73
C GLU A 242 -12.71 -13.77 -2.80
N ASN A 243 -12.62 -13.12 -1.63
CA ASN A 243 -11.60 -13.39 -0.62
C ASN A 243 -10.15 -13.24 -1.11
N ALA A 244 -9.89 -12.47 -2.18
CA ALA A 244 -8.53 -12.20 -2.62
C ALA A 244 -7.98 -10.90 -2.02
N ILE A 245 -6.66 -10.89 -1.81
CA ILE A 245 -5.88 -9.68 -1.56
C ILE A 245 -5.07 -9.41 -2.82
N ILE A 246 -5.16 -8.19 -3.36
CA ILE A 246 -4.25 -7.74 -4.42
C ILE A 246 -2.99 -7.17 -3.78
N VAL A 247 -1.84 -7.55 -4.34
CA VAL A 247 -0.51 -7.26 -3.81
C VAL A 247 0.35 -6.65 -4.91
N ASN A 248 1.11 -5.62 -4.57
CA ASN A 248 2.13 -5.01 -5.42
C ASN A 248 3.38 -4.65 -4.65
N SER A 249 4.50 -4.57 -5.37
CA SER A 249 5.73 -4.00 -4.82
C SER A 249 5.75 -2.48 -4.97
N GLY A 250 6.41 -1.80 -4.05
CA GLY A 250 6.62 -0.36 -4.10
C GLY A 250 8.05 0.06 -4.49
N ASP A 251 8.30 1.36 -4.44
CA ASP A 251 9.54 2.01 -4.82
C ASP A 251 10.74 1.52 -3.99
N PHE A 252 10.53 1.19 -2.71
CA PHE A 252 11.61 0.68 -1.86
C PHE A 252 12.09 -0.70 -2.33
N MET A 253 11.16 -1.57 -2.74
CA MET A 253 11.52 -2.84 -3.38
C MET A 253 12.22 -2.61 -4.72
N ALA A 254 11.76 -1.66 -5.54
CA ALA A 254 12.43 -1.32 -6.79
C ALA A 254 13.88 -0.85 -6.55
N LYS A 255 14.13 -0.05 -5.49
CA LYS A 255 15.48 0.36 -5.06
C LYS A 255 16.32 -0.84 -4.61
N TRP A 256 15.79 -1.70 -3.76
CA TRP A 256 16.47 -2.93 -3.30
C TRP A 256 16.86 -3.86 -4.42
N THR A 257 16.07 -3.92 -5.47
CA THR A 257 16.28 -4.81 -6.61
C THR A 257 16.96 -4.13 -7.78
N ASN A 258 17.33 -2.85 -7.63
CA ASN A 258 17.92 -2.03 -8.68
C ASN A 258 17.09 -2.05 -9.98
N GLY A 259 15.78 -1.89 -9.85
CA GLY A 259 14.82 -1.88 -10.96
C GLY A 259 14.46 -3.25 -11.52
N ARG A 260 14.99 -4.35 -10.96
CA ARG A 260 14.63 -5.71 -11.39
C ARG A 260 13.17 -6.05 -11.03
N PHE A 261 12.72 -5.70 -9.83
CA PHE A 261 11.30 -5.78 -9.47
C PHE A 261 10.63 -4.43 -9.68
N ARG A 262 9.44 -4.44 -10.26
CA ARG A 262 8.74 -3.23 -10.70
C ARG A 262 7.88 -2.64 -9.59
N ALA A 263 8.06 -1.35 -9.32
CA ALA A 263 7.03 -0.53 -8.69
C ALA A 263 6.03 -0.13 -9.78
N THR A 264 4.86 -0.78 -9.81
CA THR A 264 3.96 -0.66 -10.95
C THR A 264 2.96 0.48 -10.75
N PRO A 265 2.82 1.39 -11.73
CA PRO A 265 1.85 2.47 -11.65
C PRO A 265 0.43 1.93 -11.56
N HIS A 266 -0.37 2.53 -10.70
CA HIS A 266 -1.78 2.20 -10.53
C HIS A 266 -2.59 3.47 -10.21
N ARG A 267 -3.89 3.43 -10.47
CA ARG A 267 -4.81 4.55 -10.22
C ARG A 267 -6.17 4.05 -9.75
N VAL A 268 -6.96 4.93 -9.15
CA VAL A 268 -8.36 4.63 -8.80
C VAL A 268 -9.23 5.63 -9.54
N LEU A 269 -10.08 5.13 -10.43
CA LEU A 269 -11.11 5.93 -11.08
C LEU A 269 -12.21 6.32 -10.07
N PRO A 270 -12.90 7.45 -10.25
CA PRO A 270 -14.07 7.79 -9.44
C PRO A 270 -15.11 6.67 -9.52
N PRO A 271 -15.49 6.04 -8.39
CA PRO A 271 -16.43 4.92 -8.44
C PRO A 271 -17.86 5.41 -8.66
N SER A 272 -18.72 4.52 -9.17
CA SER A 272 -20.16 4.79 -9.33
C SER A 272 -20.97 4.68 -8.02
N LYS A 273 -20.37 4.09 -6.98
CA LYS A 273 -20.95 3.82 -5.66
C LYS A 273 -19.88 4.06 -4.59
N ASP A 274 -20.27 4.27 -3.34
CA ASP A 274 -19.32 4.39 -2.23
C ASP A 274 -18.40 3.18 -2.18
N ARG A 275 -17.08 3.43 -2.18
CA ARG A 275 -16.05 2.40 -2.12
C ARG A 275 -15.18 2.63 -0.89
N TYR A 276 -15.15 1.65 -0.01
CA TYR A 276 -14.35 1.64 1.22
C TYR A 276 -13.25 0.60 1.14
N ILE A 277 -12.01 0.98 1.43
CA ILE A 277 -10.87 0.04 1.42
C ILE A 277 -9.95 0.27 2.61
N SER A 278 -9.17 -0.75 2.92
CA SER A 278 -8.02 -0.65 3.83
C SER A 278 -6.79 -1.22 3.14
N ALA A 279 -5.90 -0.33 2.67
CA ALA A 279 -4.60 -0.71 2.14
C ALA A 279 -3.55 -0.67 3.27
N LEU A 280 -2.76 -1.72 3.41
CA LEU A 280 -1.62 -1.77 4.33
C LEU A 280 -0.32 -1.80 3.53
N PHE A 281 0.54 -0.81 3.76
CA PHE A 281 1.87 -0.71 3.18
C PHE A 281 2.87 -1.35 4.15
N TYR A 282 3.29 -2.59 3.88
CA TYR A 282 4.17 -3.37 4.74
C TYR A 282 5.63 -3.11 4.37
N ASN A 283 6.43 -2.62 5.33
CA ASN A 283 7.80 -2.14 5.11
C ASN A 283 8.77 -2.70 6.15
N PRO A 284 10.09 -2.75 5.83
CA PRO A 284 11.13 -3.13 6.78
C PRO A 284 11.25 -2.13 7.95
N ASN A 285 12.17 -2.38 8.87
CA ASN A 285 12.50 -1.44 9.94
C ASN A 285 12.96 -0.09 9.35
N TRP A 286 12.75 0.99 10.12
CA TRP A 286 13.01 2.37 9.69
C TRP A 286 14.44 2.68 9.24
N ASP A 287 15.43 2.06 9.86
CA ASP A 287 16.86 2.27 9.65
C ASP A 287 17.43 1.40 8.53
N VAL A 288 16.60 0.54 7.94
CA VAL A 288 17.04 -0.35 6.87
C VAL A 288 17.38 0.45 5.63
N SER A 289 18.57 0.18 5.09
CA SER A 289 19.10 0.84 3.90
C SER A 289 18.38 0.39 2.63
N SER A 290 18.16 1.34 1.72
CA SER A 290 17.69 1.12 0.35
C SER A 290 18.78 0.63 -0.60
N ALA A 291 20.00 0.35 -0.10
CA ALA A 291 21.08 -0.18 -0.92
C ALA A 291 20.65 -1.48 -1.60
N PRO A 292 21.05 -1.71 -2.88
CA PRO A 292 20.64 -2.93 -3.55
C PRO A 292 21.07 -4.19 -2.81
N LEU A 293 20.15 -5.15 -2.73
CA LEU A 293 20.35 -6.44 -2.10
C LEU A 293 21.39 -7.29 -2.87
N PRO A 294 21.97 -8.33 -2.25
CA PRO A 294 22.90 -9.22 -2.93
C PRO A 294 22.31 -9.77 -4.23
N GLY A 295 23.13 -9.80 -5.29
CA GLY A 295 22.70 -10.24 -6.62
C GLY A 295 21.89 -9.22 -7.44
N CYS A 296 21.52 -8.06 -6.86
CA CYS A 296 20.75 -7.03 -7.56
C CYS A 296 21.60 -5.88 -8.12
N SER A 297 22.91 -5.86 -7.88
CA SER A 297 23.84 -4.93 -8.56
C SER A 297 24.70 -5.69 -9.54
N ARG A 298 24.84 -5.17 -10.76
CA ARG A 298 25.72 -5.74 -11.79
C ARG A 298 26.56 -4.65 -12.45
N PRO A 299 27.71 -4.97 -13.08
CA PRO A 299 28.53 -3.97 -13.75
C PRO A 299 27.81 -3.19 -14.86
N ASP A 300 26.83 -3.82 -15.53
CA ASP A 300 26.00 -3.26 -16.59
C ASP A 300 24.76 -2.50 -16.07
N HIS A 301 24.41 -2.68 -14.79
CA HIS A 301 23.40 -1.90 -14.08
C HIS A 301 23.94 -1.54 -12.69
N PRO A 302 24.83 -0.52 -12.61
CA PRO A 302 25.53 -0.19 -11.39
C PRO A 302 24.56 0.33 -10.31
N ARG A 303 25.03 0.34 -9.06
CA ARG A 303 24.26 0.89 -7.94
C ARG A 303 23.91 2.35 -8.20
N PRO A 304 22.69 2.81 -7.87
CA PRO A 304 22.37 4.23 -7.85
C PRO A 304 23.31 4.96 -6.88
N HIS A 305 23.74 6.17 -7.24
CA HIS A 305 24.70 6.94 -6.43
C HIS A 305 24.19 7.35 -5.05
N GLN A 306 22.87 7.37 -4.84
CA GLN A 306 22.25 7.76 -3.58
C GLN A 306 21.49 6.58 -2.97
N THR A 307 21.84 6.25 -1.72
CA THR A 307 21.08 5.34 -0.87
C THR A 307 20.44 6.16 0.26
N THR A 308 19.32 5.68 0.78
CA THR A 308 18.60 6.28 1.89
C THR A 308 18.16 5.17 2.85
N ILE A 309 17.63 5.52 4.03
CA ILE A 309 16.98 4.56 4.92
C ILE A 309 15.46 4.60 4.70
N MET A 310 14.74 3.55 5.12
CA MET A 310 13.29 3.45 4.94
C MET A 310 12.54 4.66 5.51
N LEU A 311 12.94 5.18 6.67
CA LEU A 311 12.31 6.37 7.26
C LEU A 311 12.43 7.61 6.37
N ASP A 312 13.65 7.92 5.91
CA ASP A 312 13.92 9.09 5.09
C ASP A 312 13.23 8.99 3.73
N HIS A 313 13.21 7.79 3.13
CA HIS A 313 12.45 7.51 1.92
C HIS A 313 10.95 7.77 2.11
N LEU A 314 10.36 7.27 3.19
CA LEU A 314 8.95 7.47 3.48
C LEU A 314 8.60 8.93 3.79
N CYS A 315 9.45 9.61 4.57
CA CYS A 315 9.33 11.05 4.83
C CYS A 315 9.34 11.84 3.52
N ALA A 316 10.35 11.61 2.65
CA ALA A 316 10.46 12.30 1.38
C ALA A 316 9.22 12.06 0.50
N TYR A 317 8.76 10.82 0.37
CA TYR A 317 7.56 10.50 -0.40
C TYR A 317 6.30 11.18 0.13
N VAL A 318 6.08 11.15 1.46
CA VAL A 318 4.91 11.76 2.08
C VAL A 318 4.99 13.28 1.95
N ASP A 319 6.15 13.88 2.20
CA ASP A 319 6.29 15.33 2.17
C ASP A 319 6.06 15.86 0.75
N SER A 320 6.64 15.22 -0.27
CA SER A 320 6.40 15.62 -1.67
C SER A 320 4.93 15.57 -2.08
N ASN A 321 4.14 14.61 -1.58
CA ASN A 321 2.73 14.48 -1.97
C ASN A 321 1.75 15.26 -1.08
N TYR A 322 2.12 15.57 0.17
CA TYR A 322 1.20 16.11 1.16
C TYR A 322 1.62 17.45 1.77
N ALA A 323 2.92 17.73 1.92
CA ALA A 323 3.38 18.98 2.51
C ALA A 323 3.32 20.12 1.48
N GLN A 324 2.64 21.21 1.84
CA GLN A 324 2.60 22.44 1.02
C GLN A 324 4.00 22.96 0.66
N SER A 325 4.93 22.86 1.61
CA SER A 325 6.31 23.29 1.44
C SER A 325 7.13 22.45 0.44
N ALA A 326 6.64 21.27 0.05
CA ALA A 326 7.34 20.35 -0.85
C ALA A 326 6.56 20.06 -2.16
N GLY A 327 5.57 20.89 -2.48
CA GLY A 327 4.78 20.81 -3.72
C GLY A 327 3.44 20.09 -3.60
N GLY A 328 3.11 19.51 -2.43
CA GLY A 328 1.78 18.98 -2.15
C GLY A 328 0.76 20.12 -1.99
N MET A 329 -0.51 19.89 -2.32
CA MET A 329 -1.57 20.90 -2.11
C MET A 329 -2.63 20.39 -1.14
N GLN A 330 -2.24 20.22 0.13
CA GLN A 330 -3.18 19.99 1.22
C GLN A 330 -3.68 21.35 1.74
N ASP A 331 -4.84 21.81 1.28
CA ASP A 331 -5.41 23.09 1.72
C ASP A 331 -6.07 22.98 3.10
N ASP A 332 -5.56 23.72 4.07
CA ASP A 332 -6.18 23.85 5.39
C ASP A 332 -7.46 24.70 5.40
N GLN A 333 -7.73 25.47 4.34
CA GLN A 333 -8.78 26.50 4.32
C GLN A 333 -10.09 26.12 3.61
N SER A 334 -10.26 24.85 3.17
CA SER A 334 -11.39 24.48 2.29
C SER A 334 -12.59 23.83 3.00
N PHE A 335 -12.66 23.83 4.34
CA PHE A 335 -13.71 23.15 5.11
C PHE A 335 -14.57 24.07 5.99
N SER A 336 -14.65 25.38 5.66
CA SER A 336 -15.61 26.32 6.26
C SER A 336 -17.01 26.18 5.68
#